data_AF-A0A539EEK6-F1
#
_entry.id   AF-A0A539EEK6-F1
#
_cell.length_a   1.000
_cell.length_b   1.000
_cell.length_c   1.000
_cell.angle_alpha   90.00
_cell.angle_beta   90.00
_cell.angle_gamma   90.00
#
_symmetry.space_group_name_H-M   'P 1'
#
loop_
_entity.id
_entity.type
_entity.pdbx_description
1 polymer ?
#
loop_
_entity_poly.entity_id
_entity_poly.type
_entity_poly.pdbx_seq_one_letter_code
_entity_poly.pdbx_strand_id
1 'polypeptide(L)'
;MNTPLNNIALLRLMQLVSPALPVGAYAYSQGLEYAVEARWVTNAAQVQSWLLGLLQHNVVRVDLPLLKRLYGAWQRGDQEEVEYWNRYLCACRESAELQHEDHHLGRALAKLLASLEVEGAAPWQQHATPTFATLFALAAVRWSIPLEQSAMGYL
;
A
#
# COMPACT_ATOMS: atom_id res chain seq x y z
N MET A 1 -16.79 15.02 -6.93
CA MET A 1 -18.09 14.42 -6.58
C MET A 1 -17.81 13.18 -5.75
N ASN A 2 -18.23 13.13 -4.49
CA ASN A 2 -18.06 11.94 -3.64
C ASN A 2 -19.04 10.87 -4.10
N THR A 3 -18.55 9.87 -4.82
CA THR A 3 -19.34 8.67 -5.12
C THR A 3 -19.62 7.96 -3.80
N PRO A 4 -20.89 7.75 -3.40
CA PRO A 4 -21.20 7.08 -2.15
C PRO A 4 -20.66 5.64 -2.18
N LEU A 5 -19.93 5.27 -1.13
CA LEU A 5 -19.42 3.92 -0.96
C LEU A 5 -20.58 2.96 -0.68
N ASN A 6 -20.78 1.97 -1.55
CA ASN A 6 -21.81 0.95 -1.30
C ASN A 6 -21.33 -0.06 -0.23
N ASN A 7 -22.27 -0.80 0.37
CA ASN A 7 -21.98 -1.70 1.48
C ASN A 7 -20.95 -2.79 1.14
N ILE A 8 -20.95 -3.30 -0.09
CA ILE A 8 -20.00 -4.35 -0.52
C ILE A 8 -18.59 -3.76 -0.64
N ALA A 9 -18.46 -2.59 -1.27
CA ALA A 9 -17.20 -1.88 -1.40
C ALA A 9 -16.64 -1.48 -0.03
N LEU A 10 -17.49 -1.10 0.93
CA LEU A 10 -17.09 -0.88 2.32
C LEU A 10 -16.55 -2.15 2.97
N LEU A 11 -17.26 -3.27 2.86
CA LEU A 11 -16.78 -4.55 3.43
C LEU A 11 -15.44 -4.99 2.79
N ARG A 12 -15.27 -4.78 1.49
CA ARG A 12 -14.00 -5.04 0.80
C ARG A 12 -12.88 -4.11 1.26
N LEU A 13 -13.18 -2.83 1.49
CA LEU A 13 -12.22 -1.90 2.07
C LEU A 13 -11.84 -2.34 3.49
N MET A 14 -12.81 -2.67 4.34
CA MET A 14 -12.55 -3.19 5.70
C MET A 14 -11.70 -4.47 5.68
N GLN A 15 -11.90 -5.33 4.68
CA GLN A 15 -11.06 -6.50 4.47
C GLN A 15 -9.60 -6.09 4.15
N LEU A 16 -9.39 -5.13 3.24
CA LEU A 16 -8.05 -4.66 2.85
C LEU A 16 -7.28 -3.97 3.98
N VAL A 17 -7.97 -3.19 4.80
CA VAL A 17 -7.32 -2.39 5.87
C VAL A 17 -7.26 -3.13 7.20
N SER A 18 -7.73 -4.39 7.23
CA SER A 18 -7.71 -5.19 8.44
C SER A 18 -6.27 -5.46 8.87
N PRO A 19 -5.91 -5.23 10.15
CA PRO A 19 -4.61 -5.62 10.68
C PRO A 19 -4.39 -7.14 10.57
N ALA A 20 -5.47 -7.94 10.53
CA ALA A 20 -5.42 -9.38 10.34
C ALA A 20 -5.25 -9.81 8.87
N LEU A 21 -5.03 -8.88 7.94
CA LEU A 21 -4.79 -9.21 6.53
C LEU A 21 -3.53 -10.11 6.44
N PRO A 22 -3.59 -11.27 5.75
CA PRO A 22 -2.51 -12.24 5.72
C PRO A 22 -1.39 -11.84 4.75
N VAL A 23 -0.84 -10.63 4.93
CA VAL A 23 0.26 -10.09 4.12
C VAL A 23 1.58 -10.00 4.89
N GLY A 24 1.58 -10.17 6.22
CA GLY A 24 2.80 -10.16 7.03
C GLY A 24 3.33 -8.77 7.38
N ALA A 25 2.47 -7.74 7.42
CA ALA A 25 2.86 -6.35 7.70
C ALA A 25 3.46 -6.10 9.10
N TYR A 26 3.25 -7.01 10.05
CA TYR A 26 3.76 -6.87 11.42
C TYR A 26 5.27 -7.06 11.59
N ALA A 27 5.99 -7.46 10.53
CA ALA A 27 7.41 -7.79 10.61
C ALA A 27 8.36 -6.58 10.56
N TYR A 28 7.85 -5.36 10.35
CA TYR A 28 8.68 -4.20 10.03
C TYR A 28 8.39 -3.01 10.94
N SER A 29 9.44 -2.47 11.56
CA SER A 29 9.37 -1.39 12.54
C SER A 29 9.58 0.01 11.96
N GLN A 30 9.92 0.12 10.67
CA GLN A 30 10.24 1.37 9.97
C GLN A 30 11.25 2.24 10.75
N GLY A 31 12.28 1.60 11.30
CA GLY A 31 13.34 2.26 12.06
C GLY A 31 12.96 2.70 13.48
N LEU A 32 11.72 2.46 13.94
CA LEU A 32 11.29 2.80 15.29
C LEU A 32 12.04 2.00 16.35
N GLU A 33 12.34 0.72 16.10
CA GLU A 33 13.15 -0.10 17.01
C GLU A 33 14.52 0.52 17.25
N TYR A 34 15.22 0.90 16.16
CA TYR A 34 16.50 1.59 16.27
C TYR A 34 16.36 2.94 17.00
N ALA A 35 15.32 3.72 16.71
CA ALA A 35 15.10 5.00 17.39
C ALA A 35 14.88 4.84 18.90
N VAL A 36 14.27 3.73 19.34
CA VAL A 36 14.14 3.38 20.76
C VAL A 36 15.48 2.92 21.34
N GLU A 37 16.20 2.04 20.67
CA GLU A 37 17.53 1.55 21.12
C GLU A 37 18.55 2.69 21.25
N ALA A 38 18.56 3.61 20.28
CA ALA A 38 19.40 4.81 20.26
C ALA A 38 18.92 5.91 21.24
N ARG A 39 17.81 5.67 21.96
CA ARG A 39 17.16 6.61 22.90
C ARG A 39 16.71 7.93 22.27
N TRP A 40 16.46 7.95 20.97
CA TRP A 40 15.84 9.09 20.29
C TRP A 40 14.35 9.19 20.62
N VAL A 41 13.71 8.04 20.82
CA VAL A 41 12.31 7.93 21.23
C VAL A 41 12.24 7.20 22.57
N THR A 42 11.81 7.91 23.61
CA THR A 42 11.78 7.43 25.01
C THR A 42 10.45 7.63 25.70
N ASN A 43 9.49 8.28 25.04
CA ASN A 43 8.16 8.54 25.58
C ASN A 43 7.10 8.63 24.47
N ALA A 44 5.83 8.63 24.86
CA ALA A 44 4.69 8.61 23.94
C ALA A 44 4.65 9.85 23.02
N ALA A 45 5.01 11.04 23.50
CA ALA A 45 5.02 12.25 22.68
C ALA A 45 6.08 12.17 21.56
N GLN A 46 7.23 11.55 21.83
CA GLN A 46 8.26 11.30 20.82
C GLN A 46 7.85 10.23 19.81
N VAL A 47 7.14 9.18 20.24
CA VAL A 47 6.54 8.20 19.31
C VAL A 47 5.57 8.89 18.37
N GLN A 48 4.69 9.75 18.90
CA GLN A 48 3.76 10.54 18.08
C GLN A 48 4.51 11.40 17.06
N SER A 49 5.56 12.11 17.49
CA SER A 49 6.37 12.92 16.57
C SER A 49 7.05 12.08 15.49
N TRP A 50 7.53 10.88 15.82
CA TRP A 50 8.14 9.95 14.88
C TRP A 50 7.13 9.50 13.81
N LEU A 51 5.95 9.03 14.26
CA LEU A 51 4.87 8.59 13.37
C LEU A 51 4.37 9.72 12.46
N LEU A 52 4.20 10.93 12.99
CA LEU A 52 3.83 12.09 12.18
C LEU A 52 4.90 12.42 11.13
N GLY A 53 6.18 12.30 11.47
CA GLY A 53 7.28 12.46 10.52
C GLY A 53 7.19 11.45 9.37
N LEU A 54 7.02 10.16 9.68
CA LEU A 54 6.85 9.10 8.67
C LEU A 54 5.66 9.39 7.74
N LEU A 55 4.51 9.75 8.31
CA LEU A 55 3.31 10.09 7.54
C LEU A 55 3.53 11.29 6.61
N GLN A 56 4.13 12.37 7.12
CA GLN A 56 4.30 13.62 6.37
C GLN A 56 5.35 13.55 5.25
N HIS A 57 6.37 12.71 5.42
CA HIS A 57 7.48 12.61 4.48
C HIS A 57 7.31 11.50 3.46
N ASN A 58 6.80 10.33 3.87
CA ASN A 58 6.69 9.17 3.01
C ASN A 58 5.25 9.01 2.48
N VAL A 59 4.29 8.73 3.36
CA VAL A 59 2.92 8.37 2.96
C VAL A 59 2.23 9.49 2.17
N VAL A 60 2.28 10.72 2.67
CA VAL A 60 1.58 11.86 2.05
C VAL A 60 2.24 12.31 0.73
N ARG A 61 3.56 12.18 0.59
CA ARG A 61 4.31 12.74 -0.55
C ARG A 61 4.63 11.72 -1.64
N VAL A 62 4.69 10.44 -1.29
CA VAL A 62 5.07 9.34 -2.19
C VAL A 62 3.88 8.42 -2.38
N ASP A 63 3.47 7.72 -1.33
CA ASP A 63 2.51 6.62 -1.46
C ASP A 63 1.12 7.08 -1.91
N LEU A 64 0.51 8.08 -1.28
CA LEU A 64 -0.83 8.54 -1.68
C LEU A 64 -0.87 9.14 -3.09
N PRO A 65 0.07 10.02 -3.51
CA PRO A 65 0.10 10.52 -4.88
C PRO A 65 0.33 9.42 -5.93
N LEU A 66 1.11 8.39 -5.60
CA LEU A 66 1.38 7.26 -6.49
C LEU A 66 0.22 6.26 -6.49
N LEU A 67 -0.44 6.02 -5.35
CA LEU A 67 -1.67 5.24 -5.24
C LEU A 67 -2.74 5.82 -6.16
N LYS A 68 -2.93 7.15 -6.16
CA LYS A 68 -3.86 7.83 -7.07
C LYS A 68 -3.53 7.59 -8.55
N ARG A 69 -2.24 7.62 -8.91
CA ARG A 69 -1.77 7.38 -10.29
C ARG A 69 -2.01 5.93 -10.71
N LEU A 70 -1.61 4.99 -9.85
CA LEU A 70 -1.83 3.55 -10.02
C LEU A 70 -3.33 3.24 -10.15
N TYR A 71 -4.17 3.82 -9.29
CA TYR A 71 -5.63 3.68 -9.38
C TYR A 71 -6.16 4.14 -10.75
N GLY A 72 -5.72 5.30 -11.22
CA GLY A 72 -6.12 5.82 -12.53
C GLY A 72 -5.65 4.93 -13.69
N ALA A 73 -4.41 4.44 -13.64
CA ALA A 73 -3.85 3.55 -14.65
C ALA A 73 -4.61 2.21 -14.71
N TRP A 74 -4.88 1.61 -13.54
CA TRP A 74 -5.72 0.40 -13.43
C TRP A 74 -7.12 0.62 -13.98
N GLN A 75 -7.75 1.76 -13.67
CA GLN A 75 -9.09 2.09 -14.15
C GLN A 75 -9.16 2.20 -15.69
N ARG A 76 -8.08 2.68 -16.32
CA ARG A 76 -7.95 2.76 -17.78
C ARG A 76 -7.52 1.44 -18.43
N GLY A 77 -7.07 0.46 -17.65
CA GLY A 77 -6.45 -0.76 -18.14
C GLY A 77 -5.06 -0.56 -18.74
N ASP A 78 -4.41 0.58 -18.47
CA ASP A 78 -3.10 0.94 -19.02
C ASP A 78 -1.98 0.22 -18.26
N GLN A 79 -1.57 -0.94 -18.77
CA GLN A 79 -0.55 -1.77 -18.13
C GLN A 79 0.85 -1.12 -18.16
N GLU A 80 1.16 -0.34 -19.18
CA GLU A 80 2.46 0.34 -19.27
C GLU A 80 2.58 1.43 -18.20
N GLU A 81 1.50 2.19 -18.00
CA GLU A 81 1.46 3.22 -16.96
C GLU A 81 1.45 2.61 -15.55
N VAL A 82 0.74 1.49 -15.34
CA VAL A 82 0.82 0.73 -14.08
C VAL A 82 2.27 0.31 -13.79
N GLU A 83 2.95 -0.28 -14.76
CA GLU A 83 4.33 -0.75 -14.57
C GLU A 83 5.30 0.42 -14.35
N TYR A 84 5.10 1.54 -15.05
CA TYR A 84 5.87 2.75 -14.83
C TYR A 84 5.75 3.24 -13.38
N TRP A 85 4.53 3.40 -12.86
CA TRP A 85 4.34 3.90 -11.50
C TRP A 85 4.74 2.87 -10.43
N ASN A 86 4.60 1.58 -10.70
CA ASN A 86 5.11 0.52 -9.83
C ASN A 86 6.65 0.60 -9.69
N ARG A 87 7.37 0.73 -10.81
CA ARG A 87 8.84 0.90 -10.78
C ARG A 87 9.25 2.21 -10.13
N TYR A 88 8.50 3.29 -10.36
CA TYR A 88 8.78 4.57 -9.71
C TYR A 88 8.62 4.47 -8.18
N LEU A 89 7.55 3.83 -7.70
CA LEU A 89 7.34 3.61 -6.27
C LEU A 89 8.44 2.72 -5.67
N CYS A 90 8.82 1.64 -6.36
CA CYS A 90 9.95 0.80 -5.97
C CYS A 90 11.25 1.61 -5.85
N ALA A 91 11.52 2.52 -6.78
CA ALA A 91 12.70 3.39 -6.74
C ALA A 91 12.66 4.42 -5.58
N CYS A 92 11.47 4.79 -5.10
CA CYS A 92 11.30 5.63 -3.92
C CYS A 92 11.57 4.90 -2.60
N ARG A 93 11.71 3.56 -2.60
CA ARG A 93 12.15 2.82 -1.42
C ARG A 93 13.67 2.92 -1.31
N GLU A 94 14.11 3.76 -0.38
CA GLU A 94 15.48 4.28 -0.28
C GLU A 94 16.51 3.22 0.14
N SER A 95 16.07 2.16 0.83
CA SER A 95 16.92 1.06 1.29
C SER A 95 16.49 -0.28 0.70
N ALA A 96 17.43 -1.21 0.61
CA ALA A 96 17.13 -2.58 0.21
C ALA A 96 16.14 -3.27 1.16
N GLU A 97 16.14 -2.91 2.45
CA GLU A 97 15.18 -3.40 3.44
C GLU A 97 13.76 -2.93 3.12
N LEU A 98 13.57 -1.64 2.86
CA LEU A 98 12.26 -1.08 2.49
C LEU A 98 11.76 -1.64 1.14
N GLN A 99 12.67 -1.88 0.18
CA GLN A 99 12.33 -2.55 -1.07
C GLN A 99 11.88 -3.99 -0.83
N HIS A 100 12.61 -4.75 -0.01
CA HIS A 100 12.24 -6.12 0.32
C HIS A 100 10.91 -6.20 1.06
N GLU A 101 10.67 -5.31 2.03
CA GLU A 101 9.39 -5.17 2.71
C GLU A 101 8.24 -4.93 1.72
N ASP A 102 8.35 -3.91 0.88
CA ASP A 102 7.27 -3.54 -0.04
C ASP A 102 7.02 -4.65 -1.08
N HIS A 103 8.08 -5.31 -1.55
CA HIS A 103 7.97 -6.48 -2.43
C HIS A 103 7.33 -7.69 -1.77
N HIS A 104 7.63 -7.92 -0.49
CA HIS A 104 7.04 -8.99 0.29
C HIS A 104 5.53 -8.77 0.43
N LEU A 105 5.13 -7.57 0.87
CA LEU A 105 3.74 -7.17 1.03
C LEU A 105 2.99 -7.18 -0.29
N GLY A 106 3.55 -6.62 -1.36
CA GLY A 106 2.97 -6.61 -2.69
C GLY A 106 2.72 -8.02 -3.23
N ARG A 107 3.69 -8.93 -3.08
CA ARG A 107 3.55 -10.32 -3.51
C ARG A 107 2.53 -11.09 -2.67
N ALA A 108 2.51 -10.87 -1.36
CA ALA A 108 1.53 -11.49 -0.48
C ALA A 108 0.10 -11.03 -0.81
N LEU A 109 -0.07 -9.72 -1.07
CA LEU A 109 -1.35 -9.17 -1.49
C LEU A 109 -1.75 -9.71 -2.88
N ALA A 110 -0.82 -9.82 -3.83
CA ALA A 110 -1.10 -10.42 -5.14
C ALA A 110 -1.63 -11.87 -5.02
N LYS A 111 -1.01 -12.68 -4.15
CA LYS A 111 -1.48 -14.06 -3.87
C LYS A 111 -2.87 -14.09 -3.29
N LEU A 112 -3.15 -13.24 -2.29
CA LEU A 112 -4.46 -13.13 -1.68
C LEU A 112 -5.52 -12.72 -2.71
N LEU A 113 -5.27 -11.67 -3.48
CA LEU A 113 -6.20 -11.18 -4.50
C LEU A 113 -6.45 -12.23 -5.59
N ALA A 114 -5.42 -12.97 -6.00
CA ALA A 114 -5.58 -14.08 -6.94
C ALA A 114 -6.46 -15.21 -6.35
N SER A 115 -6.30 -15.56 -5.06
CA SER A 115 -7.17 -16.54 -4.40
C SER A 115 -8.62 -16.07 -4.22
N LEU A 116 -8.84 -14.76 -4.25
CA LEU A 116 -10.16 -14.13 -4.26
C LEU A 116 -10.69 -13.88 -5.67
N GLU A 117 -10.03 -14.44 -6.69
CA GLU A 117 -10.40 -14.35 -8.10
C GLU A 117 -10.46 -12.91 -8.63
N VAL A 118 -9.63 -12.01 -8.08
CA VAL A 118 -9.52 -10.64 -8.55
C VAL A 118 -8.78 -10.61 -9.88
N GLU A 119 -9.48 -10.16 -10.93
CA GLU A 119 -8.94 -10.08 -12.29
C GLU A 119 -7.66 -9.22 -12.34
N GLY A 120 -6.63 -9.74 -13.00
CA GLY A 120 -5.35 -9.07 -13.16
C GLY A 120 -4.36 -9.26 -12.00
N ALA A 121 -4.75 -9.91 -10.89
CA ALA A 121 -3.84 -10.13 -9.76
C ALA A 121 -2.85 -11.28 -10.00
N ALA A 122 -3.24 -12.31 -10.77
CA ALA A 122 -2.44 -13.51 -10.94
C ALA A 122 -1.02 -13.28 -11.51
N PRO A 123 -0.81 -12.44 -12.54
CA PRO A 123 0.53 -12.13 -13.05
C PRO A 123 1.47 -11.51 -11.98
N TRP A 124 0.91 -10.78 -11.02
CA TRP A 124 1.69 -10.08 -10.00
C TRP A 124 2.29 -10.99 -8.93
N GLN A 125 1.81 -12.23 -8.82
CA GLN A 125 2.40 -13.23 -7.92
C GLN A 125 3.84 -13.57 -8.30
N GLN A 126 4.15 -13.52 -9.61
CA GLN A 126 5.46 -13.82 -10.17
C GLN A 126 6.22 -12.57 -10.63
N HIS A 127 5.63 -11.39 -10.50
CA HIS A 127 6.29 -10.14 -10.85
C HIS A 127 7.61 -9.97 -10.06
N ALA A 128 8.61 -9.33 -10.67
CA ALA A 128 9.91 -9.17 -10.04
C ALA A 128 9.83 -8.22 -8.83
N THR A 129 9.16 -7.09 -9.02
CA THR A 129 9.12 -5.97 -8.06
C THR A 129 7.68 -5.49 -7.78
N PRO A 130 6.76 -6.35 -7.29
CA PRO A 130 5.39 -5.93 -6.99
C PRO A 130 5.37 -5.03 -5.75
N THR A 131 4.86 -3.81 -5.85
CA THR A 131 4.68 -2.92 -4.67
C THR A 131 3.29 -3.07 -4.05
N PHE A 132 3.19 -2.90 -2.73
CA PHE A 132 1.91 -3.04 -2.01
C PHE A 132 0.84 -2.08 -2.55
N ALA A 133 1.19 -0.80 -2.76
CA ALA A 133 0.26 0.21 -3.28
C ALA A 133 -0.28 -0.14 -4.68
N THR A 134 0.51 -0.81 -5.53
CA THR A 134 0.07 -1.23 -6.87
C THR A 134 -1.05 -2.25 -6.78
N LEU A 135 -0.91 -3.24 -5.89
CA LEU A 135 -1.91 -4.28 -5.68
C LEU A 135 -3.11 -3.77 -4.87
N PHE A 136 -2.89 -2.85 -3.93
CA PHE A 136 -3.98 -2.17 -3.22
C PHE A 136 -4.85 -1.37 -4.19
N ALA A 137 -4.23 -0.61 -5.11
CA ALA A 137 -4.96 0.13 -6.15
C ALA A 137 -5.71 -0.80 -7.11
N LEU A 138 -5.11 -1.93 -7.51
CA LEU A 138 -5.79 -2.95 -8.31
C LEU A 138 -7.06 -3.43 -7.60
N ALA A 139 -6.95 -3.85 -6.35
CA ALA A 139 -8.07 -4.32 -5.55
C ALA A 139 -9.17 -3.25 -5.43
N ALA A 140 -8.78 -2.01 -5.14
CA ALA A 140 -9.69 -0.89 -5.03
C ALA A 140 -10.49 -0.64 -6.32
N VAL A 141 -9.82 -0.66 -7.48
CA VAL A 141 -10.49 -0.51 -8.79
C VAL A 141 -11.43 -1.68 -9.05
N ARG A 142 -10.97 -2.93 -8.86
CA ARG A 142 -11.77 -4.13 -9.14
C ARG A 142 -12.97 -4.29 -8.21
N TRP A 143 -12.88 -3.80 -6.99
CA TRP A 143 -13.99 -3.79 -6.03
C TRP A 143 -14.80 -2.50 -6.03
N SER A 144 -14.56 -1.60 -6.99
CA SER A 144 -15.29 -0.33 -7.13
C SER A 144 -15.26 0.51 -5.84
N ILE A 145 -14.15 0.46 -5.11
CA ILE A 145 -13.90 1.34 -3.97
C ILE A 145 -13.48 2.70 -4.55
N PRO A 146 -14.18 3.81 -4.25
CA PRO A 146 -13.80 5.10 -4.80
C PRO A 146 -12.47 5.57 -4.22
N LEU A 147 -11.70 6.28 -5.05
CA LEU A 147 -10.33 6.69 -4.77
C LEU A 147 -10.14 7.36 -3.39
N GLU A 148 -11.07 8.21 -2.97
CA GLU A 148 -10.97 8.91 -1.68
C GLU A 148 -11.01 7.93 -0.50
N GLN A 149 -11.92 6.96 -0.54
CA GLN A 149 -12.01 5.91 0.49
C GLN A 149 -10.83 4.94 0.41
N SER A 150 -10.32 4.66 -0.79
CA SER A 150 -9.08 3.90 -0.96
C SER A 150 -7.89 4.61 -0.32
N ALA A 151 -7.75 5.92 -0.54
CA ALA A 151 -6.69 6.73 0.07
C ALA A 151 -6.83 6.81 1.59
N MET A 152 -8.05 6.97 2.10
CA MET A 152 -8.33 6.99 3.54
C MET A 152 -8.01 5.65 4.20
N GLY A 153 -8.32 4.53 3.54
CA GLY A 153 -8.00 3.20 4.07
C GLY A 153 -6.53 2.82 3.98
N TYR A 154 -5.78 3.43 3.05
CA TYR A 154 -4.34 3.20 2.92
C TYR A 154 -3.52 3.92 4.02
N LEU A 155 -4.06 5.01 4.56
CA LEU A 155 -3.51 5.81 5.67
C LEU A 155 -3.69 5.11 7.02
#